data_AF-A0A5S3YNV0-F1
#
_entry.id   AF-A0A5S3YNV0-F1
#
_cell.length_a   1.000
_cell.length_b   1.000
_cell.length_c   1.000
_cell.angle_alpha   90.00
_cell.angle_beta   90.00
_cell.angle_gamma   90.00
#
_symmetry.space_group_name_H-M   'P 1'
#
loop_
_entity.id
_entity.type
_entity.pdbx_description
1 polymer ?
#
loop_
_entity_poly.entity_id
_entity_poly.type
_entity_poly.pdbx_seq_one_letter_code
_entity_poly.pdbx_strand_id
1 'polypeptide(L)'
;EIIKDIRPILHEMRLFKSEAEIAVMRKAAQISCDAHKRAMRFASAEATEYQLEAEIHHHYAMNGARHPAYGTIVGSGNNANILHYTENSDDLHNGDLVLIDSGC
;
A
#
# COMPACT_ATOMS: atom_id res chain seq x y z
N GLU A 1 -6.48 -42.58 -13.07
CA GLU A 1 -6.87 -41.61 -12.02
C GLU A 1 -7.12 -40.26 -12.69
N ILE A 2 -8.21 -39.54 -12.37
CA ILE A 2 -8.50 -38.23 -12.99
C ILE A 2 -8.10 -37.15 -12.00
N ILE A 3 -7.10 -36.35 -12.35
CA ILE A 3 -6.69 -35.16 -11.58
C ILE A 3 -7.63 -34.01 -11.96
N LYS A 4 -8.18 -33.32 -10.96
CA LYS A 4 -9.03 -32.12 -11.16
C LYS A 4 -8.38 -30.90 -10.54
N ASP A 5 -8.53 -29.77 -11.22
CA ASP A 5 -8.12 -28.47 -10.72
C ASP A 5 -9.06 -27.99 -9.60
N ILE A 6 -8.51 -27.75 -8.41
CA ILE A 6 -9.26 -27.28 -7.25
C ILE A 6 -9.48 -25.77 -7.26
N ARG A 7 -8.75 -25.00 -8.08
CA ARG A 7 -8.76 -23.54 -8.07
C ARG A 7 -10.16 -22.95 -8.25
N PRO A 8 -11.02 -23.42 -9.17
CA PRO A 8 -12.36 -22.84 -9.33
C PRO A 8 -13.18 -22.90 -8.03
N ILE A 9 -13.16 -24.03 -7.33
CA ILE A 9 -13.89 -24.22 -6.07
C ILE A 9 -13.28 -23.34 -4.98
N LEU A 10 -11.95 -23.35 -4.83
CA LEU A 10 -11.27 -22.59 -3.79
C LEU A 10 -11.37 -21.07 -4.00
N HIS A 11 -11.36 -20.60 -5.25
CA HIS A 11 -11.49 -19.18 -5.58
C HIS A 11 -12.89 -18.67 -5.29
N GLU A 12 -13.92 -19.47 -5.59
CA GLU A 12 -15.31 -19.16 -5.21
C GLU A 12 -15.45 -19.04 -3.69
N MET A 13 -14.83 -19.95 -2.92
CA MET A 13 -14.81 -19.84 -1.46
C MET A 13 -14.14 -18.54 -0.98
N ARG A 14 -12.98 -18.16 -1.56
CA ARG A 14 -12.26 -16.91 -1.22
C ARG A 14 -12.98 -15.64 -1.67
N LEU A 15 -13.94 -15.74 -2.60
CA LEU A 15 -14.71 -14.59 -3.06
C LEU A 15 -15.59 -14.04 -1.92
N PHE A 16 -16.22 -14.92 -1.16
CA PHE A 16 -17.10 -14.59 -0.03
C PHE A 16 -16.33 -14.64 1.30
N LYS A 17 -16.12 -13.47 1.91
CA LYS A 17 -15.34 -13.37 3.15
C LYS A 17 -16.25 -13.67 4.33
N SER A 18 -15.75 -14.48 5.26
CA SER A 18 -16.34 -14.64 6.58
C SER A 18 -16.24 -13.35 7.40
N GLU A 19 -17.05 -13.23 8.46
CA GLU A 19 -16.97 -12.10 9.39
C GLU A 19 -15.57 -11.94 10.02
N ALA A 20 -14.87 -13.04 10.27
CA ALA A 20 -13.51 -13.03 10.79
C ALA A 20 -12.51 -12.45 9.76
N GLU A 21 -12.63 -12.82 8.48
CA GLU A 21 -11.80 -12.27 7.41
C GLU A 21 -12.08 -10.77 7.20
N ILE A 22 -13.35 -10.37 7.23
CA ILE A 22 -13.74 -8.95 7.13
C ILE A 22 -13.15 -8.16 8.31
N ALA A 23 -13.16 -8.70 9.53
CA ALA A 23 -12.55 -8.05 10.69
C ALA A 23 -11.04 -7.84 10.51
N VAL A 24 -10.33 -8.82 9.94
CA VAL A 24 -8.90 -8.68 9.59
C VAL A 24 -8.70 -7.62 8.51
N MET A 25 -9.49 -7.65 7.42
CA MET A 25 -9.41 -6.64 6.35
C MET A 25 -9.67 -5.22 6.86
N ARG A 26 -10.62 -5.03 7.79
CA ARG A 26 -10.87 -3.73 8.43
C ARG A 26 -9.66 -3.25 9.23
N LYS A 27 -9.00 -4.14 9.97
CA LYS A 27 -7.79 -3.80 10.72
C LYS A 27 -6.65 -3.41 9.77
N ALA A 28 -6.47 -4.15 8.68
CA ALA A 28 -5.49 -3.89 7.64
C ALA A 28 -5.71 -2.49 7.02
N ALA A 29 -6.94 -2.20 6.57
CA ALA A 29 -7.32 -0.90 6.04
C ALA A 29 -7.14 0.25 7.04
N GLN A 30 -7.41 0.03 8.33
CA GLN A 30 -7.17 1.03 9.36
C GLN A 30 -5.68 1.39 9.49
N ILE A 31 -4.81 0.38 9.52
CA ILE A 31 -3.35 0.59 9.55
C ILE A 31 -2.90 1.33 8.28
N SER A 32 -3.40 0.94 7.11
CA SER A 32 -3.11 1.62 5.85
C SER A 32 -3.53 3.09 5.90
N CYS A 33 -4.76 3.39 6.34
CA CYS A 33 -5.26 4.76 6.46
C CYS A 33 -4.38 5.62 7.37
N ASP A 34 -3.96 5.09 8.52
CA ASP A 34 -3.15 5.84 9.47
C ASP A 34 -1.70 6.05 8.99
N ALA A 35 -1.15 5.11 8.22
CA ALA A 35 0.12 5.27 7.53
C ALA A 35 0.05 6.36 6.44
N HIS A 36 -1.00 6.37 5.61
CA HIS A 36 -1.24 7.41 4.60
C HIS A 36 -1.37 8.79 5.26
N LYS A 37 -2.10 8.91 6.36
CA LYS A 37 -2.16 10.16 7.15
C LYS A 37 -0.81 10.59 7.70
N ARG A 38 0.04 9.63 8.08
CA ARG A 38 1.40 9.91 8.55
C ARG A 38 2.27 10.42 7.42
N ALA A 39 2.24 9.79 6.24
CA ALA A 39 2.92 10.28 5.05
C ALA A 39 2.48 11.70 4.68
N MET A 40 1.17 11.99 4.68
CA MET A 40 0.64 13.34 4.42
C MET A 40 1.15 14.41 5.42
N ARG A 41 1.41 14.03 6.68
CA ARG A 41 1.98 14.95 7.68
C ARG A 41 3.50 15.11 7.55
N PHE A 42 4.19 14.09 7.03
CA PHE A 42 5.63 14.10 6.82
C PHE A 42 6.02 14.83 5.53
N ALA A 43 5.17 14.78 4.50
CA ALA A 43 5.44 15.34 3.19
C ALA A 43 5.84 16.82 3.26
N SER A 44 7.02 17.12 2.72
CA SER A 44 7.54 18.48 2.51
C SER A 44 8.38 18.50 1.24
N ALA A 45 8.70 19.70 0.75
CA ALA A 45 9.59 19.89 -0.40
C ALA A 45 11.08 19.59 -0.09
N GLU A 46 11.41 19.17 1.13
CA GLU A 46 12.75 18.66 1.49
C GLU A 46 12.80 17.12 1.56
N ALA A 47 11.65 16.46 1.36
CA ALA A 47 11.55 15.02 1.42
C ALA A 47 11.78 14.36 0.06
N THR A 48 12.11 13.08 0.07
CA THR A 48 12.13 12.23 -1.12
C THR A 48 10.93 11.28 -1.12
N GLU A 49 10.60 10.74 -2.30
CA GLU A 49 9.53 9.76 -2.45
C GLU A 49 9.75 8.52 -1.54
N TYR A 50 10.97 7.95 -1.50
CA TYR A 50 11.27 6.82 -0.63
C TYR A 50 11.18 7.14 0.87
N GLN A 51 11.33 8.40 1.29
CA GLN A 51 11.14 8.76 2.71
C GLN A 51 9.67 8.68 3.10
N LEU A 52 8.74 9.02 2.20
CA LEU A 52 7.32 8.78 2.40
C LEU A 52 7.01 7.29 2.43
N GLU A 53 7.62 6.49 1.55
CA GLU A 53 7.53 5.03 1.60
C GLU A 53 7.99 4.49 2.97
N ALA A 54 9.13 4.98 3.49
CA ALA A 54 9.67 4.57 4.78
C ALA A 54 8.73 4.92 5.95
N GLU A 55 8.11 6.10 5.93
CA GLU A 55 7.11 6.49 6.94
C GLU A 55 5.90 5.55 6.97
N ILE A 56 5.46 5.11 5.78
CA ILE A 56 4.36 4.16 5.59
C ILE A 56 4.74 2.78 6.11
N HIS A 57 5.86 2.21 5.62
CA HIS A 57 6.32 0.88 6.00
C HIS A 57 6.64 0.78 7.49
N HIS A 58 7.22 1.83 8.08
CA HIS A 58 7.43 1.89 9.52
C HIS A 58 6.08 1.82 10.27
N HIS A 59 5.06 2.56 9.83
CA HIS A 59 3.76 2.49 10.48
C HIS A 59 3.12 1.11 10.36
N TYR A 60 3.24 0.46 9.20
CA TYR A 60 2.78 -0.91 9.00
C TYR A 60 3.44 -1.87 9.99
N ALA A 61 4.77 -1.87 10.02
CA ALA A 61 5.56 -2.76 10.86
C ALA A 61 5.25 -2.59 12.35
N MET A 62 5.14 -1.34 12.81
CA MET A 62 4.83 -1.02 14.22
C MET A 62 3.41 -1.42 14.64
N ASN A 63 2.51 -1.66 13.68
CA ASN A 63 1.14 -2.12 13.94
C ASN A 63 0.92 -3.61 13.60
N GLY A 64 2.00 -4.37 13.42
CA GLY A 64 1.95 -5.82 13.19
C GLY A 64 1.81 -6.25 11.73
N ALA A 65 1.76 -5.31 10.78
CA ALA A 65 1.78 -5.59 9.35
C ALA A 65 3.21 -5.45 8.82
N ARG A 66 4.02 -6.51 8.97
CA ARG A 66 5.47 -6.44 8.69
C ARG A 66 5.82 -6.14 7.23
N HIS A 67 4.93 -6.47 6.30
CA HIS A 67 5.14 -6.34 4.87
C HIS A 67 3.95 -5.62 4.23
N PRO A 68 4.17 -4.80 3.19
CA PRO A 68 3.09 -4.27 2.39
C PRO A 68 2.43 -5.38 1.56
N ALA A 69 1.19 -5.17 1.13
CA ALA A 69 0.44 -6.11 0.30
C ALA A 69 0.95 -6.16 -1.16
N TYR A 70 1.58 -5.08 -1.63
CA TYR A 70 2.18 -4.90 -2.96
C TYR A 70 3.30 -3.86 -2.87
N GLY A 71 4.05 -3.64 -3.96
CA GLY A 71 5.09 -2.61 -4.01
C GLY A 71 4.49 -1.23 -3.80
N THR A 72 4.96 -0.49 -2.79
CA THR A 72 4.48 0.87 -2.52
C THR A 72 4.86 1.78 -3.68
N ILE A 73 3.88 2.55 -4.16
CA ILE A 73 4.05 3.59 -5.18
C ILE A 73 4.05 4.93 -4.47
N VAL A 74 5.09 5.74 -4.68
CA VAL A 74 5.14 7.16 -4.29
C VAL A 74 5.60 7.95 -5.50
N GLY A 75 4.66 8.40 -6.33
CA GLY A 75 4.95 9.17 -7.54
C GLY A 75 4.64 10.65 -7.35
N SER A 76 5.67 11.49 -7.31
CA SER A 76 5.56 12.94 -7.28
C SER A 76 5.55 13.54 -8.71
N GLY A 77 4.85 14.66 -8.90
CA GLY A 77 4.81 15.37 -10.18
C GLY A 77 4.39 14.47 -11.35
N ASN A 78 5.24 14.37 -12.37
CA ASN A 78 4.96 13.53 -13.54
C ASN A 78 5.05 12.02 -13.26
N ASN A 79 5.71 11.59 -12.18
CA ASN A 79 5.79 10.17 -11.80
C ASN A 79 4.41 9.62 -11.41
N ALA A 80 3.51 10.47 -10.92
CA ALA A 80 2.12 10.11 -10.65
C ALA A 80 1.34 9.62 -11.89
N ASN A 81 1.85 9.91 -13.11
CA ASN A 81 1.25 9.45 -14.37
C ASN A 81 1.71 8.04 -14.79
N ILE A 82 2.64 7.43 -14.05
CA ILE A 82 3.12 6.06 -14.28
C ILE A 82 2.39 5.13 -13.31
N LEU A 83 1.54 4.25 -13.84
CA LEU A 83 0.58 3.47 -13.03
C LEU A 83 1.22 2.59 -11.95
N HIS A 84 2.39 2.02 -12.23
CA HIS A 84 3.12 1.16 -11.29
C HIS A 84 4.53 1.70 -11.05
N TYR A 85 4.64 3.00 -10.77
CA TYR A 85 5.91 3.66 -10.42
C TYR A 85 6.40 3.18 -9.05
N THR A 86 7.52 2.49 -8.99
CA THR A 86 8.07 1.94 -7.73
C THR A 86 9.54 2.30 -7.52
N GLU A 87 10.08 3.13 -8.41
CA GLU A 87 11.44 3.66 -8.31
C GLU A 87 11.58 4.53 -7.06
N ASN A 88 10.55 5.31 -6.72
CA ASN A 88 10.40 6.11 -5.51
C ASN A 88 11.68 6.90 -5.17
N SER A 89 12.39 7.40 -6.20
CA SER A 89 13.75 7.91 -6.05
C SER A 89 13.84 9.43 -6.10
N ASP A 90 12.78 10.11 -6.52
CA ASP A 90 12.85 11.52 -6.84
C ASP A 90 12.58 12.40 -5.60
N ASP A 91 13.13 13.61 -5.62
CA ASP A 91 12.87 14.64 -4.62
C ASP A 91 11.45 15.21 -4.80
N LEU A 92 10.77 15.53 -3.69
CA LEU A 92 9.50 16.24 -3.75
C LEU A 92 9.75 17.72 -4.05
N HIS A 93 9.02 18.26 -5.03
CA HIS A 93 9.09 19.68 -5.37
C HIS A 93 7.84 20.45 -4.93
N ASN A 94 8.04 21.71 -4.57
CA ASN A 94 6.94 22.60 -4.22
C ASN A 94 6.03 22.82 -5.45
N GLY A 95 4.71 22.65 -5.25
CA GLY A 95 3.70 22.78 -6.31
C GLY A 95 3.33 21.47 -6.98
N ASP A 96 4.10 20.40 -6.78
CA ASP A 96 3.76 19.07 -7.28
C ASP A 96 2.70 18.39 -6.41
N LEU A 97 1.86 17.59 -7.06
CA LEU A 97 1.08 16.58 -6.36
C LEU A 97 1.95 15.34 -6.12
N VAL A 98 1.61 14.59 -5.07
CA VAL A 98 2.20 13.27 -4.80
C VAL A 98 1.06 12.25 -4.77
N LEU A 99 1.16 11.24 -5.62
CA LEU A 99 0.28 10.07 -5.59
C LEU A 99 0.96 8.98 -4.77
N ILE A 100 0.27 8.49 -3.74
CA ILE A 100 0.70 7.34 -2.96
C ILE A 100 -0.32 6.23 -3.17
N ASP A 101 0.15 5.08 -3.67
CA ASP A 101 -0.62 3.83 -3.67
C ASP A 101 0.12 2.79 -2.81
N SER A 102 -0.49 2.44 -1.68
CA SER A 102 0.08 1.51 -0.72
C SER A 102 -1.00 0.94 0.19
N GLY A 103 -0.83 -0.33 0.57
CA GLY A 103 -1.67 -1.03 1.52
C GLY A 103 -0.91 -2.15 2.24
N CYS A 104 -1.44 -2.59 3.38
CA CYS A 104 -0.92 -3.68 4.20
C CYS A 104 -2.05 -4.61 4.65
#